data_AF-A0A967FHN4-F1
#
_entry.id   AF-A0A967FHN4-F1
#
_cell.length_a   1.000
_cell.length_b   1.000
_cell.length_c   1.000
_cell.angle_alpha   90.00
_cell.angle_beta   90.00
_cell.angle_gamma   90.00
#
_symmetry.space_group_name_H-M   'P 1'
#
loop_
_entity.id
_entity.type
_entity.pdbx_description
1 polymer ?
#
loop_
_entity_poly.entity_id
_entity_poly.type
_entity_poly.pdbx_seq_one_letter_code
_entity_poly.pdbx_strand_id
1 'polypeptide(L)'
;MNNIARIVKKPPVQEALDVFQNNLDEALNLAIEVQQIPSPTFHEKKRADFVQSRFLNSGLVDVQQDEIHNVFGRFPGADPDLPPVIVSAHIDTVFAQSIDLTVSHANGQGENRLYGPGLADNSMGVAGILLLADVLRRFNIRPQADIWFVANVAEEGLGDLKGMRAVVERFGQAGAYIVVEGGSYGHIFHGAIGVRRYRVTVRTDGGHSWGNFGSPSAIHILGRFIAAIDDVIVPRKPKTS
;
A
#
# COMPACT_ATOMS: atom_id res chain seq x y z
N MET A 1 5.38 -26.88 -20.23
CA MET A 1 5.84 -26.01 -19.12
C MET A 1 5.20 -24.65 -19.30
N ASN A 2 4.54 -24.10 -18.27
CA ASN A 2 4.00 -22.74 -18.34
C ASN A 2 5.14 -21.72 -18.49
N ASN A 3 4.83 -20.50 -18.93
CA ASN A 3 5.82 -19.47 -19.20
C ASN A 3 6.69 -19.14 -17.96
N ILE A 4 6.12 -19.23 -16.75
CA ILE A 4 6.83 -19.02 -15.49
C ILE A 4 7.93 -20.06 -15.29
N ALA A 5 7.62 -21.34 -15.44
CA ALA A 5 8.61 -22.42 -15.29
C ALA A 5 9.77 -22.33 -16.31
N ARG A 6 9.55 -21.66 -17.45
CA ARG A 6 10.61 -21.35 -18.42
C ARG A 6 11.43 -20.12 -18.01
N ILE A 7 10.78 -19.07 -17.52
CA ILE A 7 11.43 -17.82 -17.10
C ILE A 7 12.33 -18.05 -15.89
N VAL A 8 11.85 -18.81 -14.89
CA VAL A 8 12.61 -19.12 -13.65
C VAL A 8 13.91 -19.89 -13.95
N LYS A 9 14.01 -20.58 -15.10
CA LYS A 9 15.24 -21.29 -15.50
C LYS A 9 16.26 -20.42 -16.24
N LYS A 10 15.96 -19.14 -16.50
CA LYS A 10 16.92 -18.24 -17.13
C LYS A 10 18.01 -17.88 -16.10
N PRO A 11 19.32 -17.98 -16.42
CA PRO A 11 20.38 -17.73 -15.45
C PRO A 11 20.28 -16.37 -14.73
N PRO A 12 20.02 -15.24 -15.42
CA PRO A 12 19.87 -13.95 -14.74
C PRO A 12 18.70 -13.91 -13.73
N VAL A 13 17.66 -14.70 -13.98
CA VAL A 13 16.50 -14.79 -13.08
C VAL A 13 16.81 -15.67 -11.87
N GLN A 14 17.56 -16.75 -12.05
CA GLN A 14 18.00 -17.60 -10.93
C GLN A 14 18.93 -16.82 -10.00
N GLU A 15 19.93 -16.14 -10.56
CA GLU A 15 20.85 -15.31 -9.79
C GLU A 15 20.12 -14.18 -9.05
N ALA A 16 19.12 -13.56 -9.68
CA ALA A 16 18.26 -12.57 -9.05
C ALA A 16 17.43 -13.15 -7.89
N LEU A 17 16.89 -14.36 -8.03
CA LEU A 17 16.14 -15.04 -6.96
C LEU A 17 17.04 -15.41 -5.77
N ASP A 18 18.28 -15.81 -6.04
CA ASP A 18 19.27 -16.14 -5.01
C ASP A 18 19.63 -14.91 -4.15
N VAL A 19 19.61 -13.69 -4.73
CA VAL A 19 19.81 -12.45 -3.97
C VAL A 19 18.75 -12.29 -2.88
N PHE A 20 17.49 -12.53 -3.17
CA PHE A 20 16.42 -12.41 -2.17
C PHE A 20 16.54 -13.46 -1.06
N GLN A 21 16.99 -14.68 -1.39
CA GLN A 21 17.18 -15.75 -0.40
C GLN A 21 18.40 -15.50 0.49
N ASN A 22 19.49 -14.99 -0.09
CA ASN A 22 20.76 -14.84 0.61
C ASN A 22 20.88 -13.49 1.35
N ASN A 23 20.09 -12.48 0.99
CA ASN A 23 20.17 -11.13 1.56
C ASN A 23 18.90 -10.73 2.30
N LEU A 24 18.31 -11.65 3.08
CA LEU A 24 17.14 -11.35 3.90
C LEU A 24 17.40 -10.17 4.85
N ASP A 25 18.58 -10.09 5.46
CA ASP A 25 18.94 -8.98 6.37
C ASP A 25 18.93 -7.61 5.67
N GLU A 26 19.37 -7.54 4.41
CA GLU A 26 19.32 -6.31 3.61
C GLU A 26 17.86 -5.89 3.35
N ALA A 27 17.01 -6.86 3.03
CA ALA A 27 15.59 -6.59 2.82
C ALA A 27 14.89 -6.11 4.10
N LEU A 28 15.19 -6.74 5.23
CA LEU A 28 14.66 -6.34 6.54
C LEU A 28 15.17 -4.96 6.96
N ASN A 29 16.46 -4.67 6.77
CA ASN A 29 17.02 -3.36 7.07
C ASN A 29 16.36 -2.27 6.23
N LEU A 30 16.13 -2.51 4.94
CA LEU A 30 15.41 -1.55 4.10
C LEU A 30 13.96 -1.35 4.55
N ALA A 31 13.26 -2.41 4.92
CA ALA A 31 11.91 -2.29 5.47
C ALA A 31 11.89 -1.48 6.78
N ILE A 32 12.89 -1.66 7.64
CA ILE A 32 13.08 -0.86 8.85
C ILE A 32 13.37 0.60 8.48
N GLU A 33 14.28 0.88 7.54
CA GLU A 33 14.57 2.25 7.08
C GLU A 33 13.30 2.99 6.60
N VAL A 34 12.47 2.32 5.80
CA VAL A 34 11.17 2.85 5.36
C VAL A 34 10.25 3.09 6.55
N GLN A 35 10.14 2.10 7.43
CA GLN A 35 9.25 2.12 8.59
C GLN A 35 9.63 3.22 9.58
N GLN A 36 10.93 3.52 9.74
CA GLN A 36 11.45 4.57 10.63
C GLN A 36 11.10 6.00 10.18
N ILE A 37 10.55 6.19 8.99
CA ILE A 37 10.04 7.49 8.53
C ILE A 37 8.54 7.52 8.83
N PRO A 38 8.04 8.31 9.81
CA PRO A 38 6.60 8.41 10.05
C PRO A 38 5.85 8.86 8.79
N SER A 39 4.75 8.19 8.48
CA SER A 39 3.93 8.46 7.29
C SER A 39 2.45 8.20 7.60
N PRO A 40 1.82 9.02 8.48
CA PRO A 40 0.38 8.97 8.63
C PRO A 40 -0.29 9.27 7.29
N THR A 41 -1.45 8.68 7.03
CA THR A 41 -2.31 9.08 5.90
C THR A 41 -2.45 10.61 5.83
N PHE A 42 -2.26 11.17 4.63
CA PHE A 42 -2.19 12.60 4.28
C PHE A 42 -0.91 13.36 4.70
N HIS A 43 0.08 12.69 5.29
CA HIS A 43 1.36 13.28 5.72
C HIS A 43 2.56 12.50 5.17
N GLU A 44 2.39 11.86 4.01
CA GLU A 44 3.32 10.86 3.46
C GLU A 44 4.57 11.48 2.83
N LYS A 45 4.60 12.80 2.63
CA LYS A 45 5.59 13.47 1.78
C LYS A 45 7.04 13.09 2.12
N LYS A 46 7.42 13.02 3.40
CA LYS A 46 8.80 12.68 3.79
C LYS A 46 9.20 11.27 3.35
N ARG A 47 8.30 10.29 3.50
CA ARG A 47 8.54 8.92 3.07
C ARG A 47 8.50 8.83 1.53
N ALA A 48 7.64 9.60 0.88
CA ALA A 48 7.62 9.73 -0.58
C ALA A 48 8.95 10.27 -1.13
N ASP A 49 9.51 11.33 -0.53
CA ASP A 49 10.80 11.91 -0.92
C ASP A 49 11.95 10.88 -0.77
N PHE A 50 11.92 10.07 0.30
CA PHE A 50 12.85 8.95 0.48
C PHE A 50 12.71 7.91 -0.64
N VAL A 51 11.50 7.45 -0.94
CA VAL A 51 11.27 6.45 -2.00
C VAL A 51 11.66 7.00 -3.38
N GLN A 52 11.37 8.27 -3.67
CA GLN A 52 11.79 8.92 -4.91
C GLN A 52 13.31 8.91 -5.07
N SER A 53 14.03 9.21 -3.98
CA SER A 53 15.49 9.17 -3.96
C SER A 53 16.02 7.76 -4.21
N ARG A 54 15.38 6.74 -3.63
CA ARG A 54 15.74 5.33 -3.88
C ARG A 54 15.48 4.93 -5.33
N PHE A 55 14.34 5.29 -5.91
CA PHE A 55 14.05 5.03 -7.33
C PHE A 55 15.07 5.66 -8.29
N LEU A 56 15.49 6.90 -8.02
CA LEU A 56 16.57 7.55 -8.78
C LEU A 56 17.89 6.77 -8.66
N ASN A 57 18.25 6.36 -7.45
CA ASN A 57 19.49 5.61 -7.19
C ASN A 57 19.47 4.20 -7.80
N SER A 58 18.30 3.57 -7.91
CA SER A 58 18.09 2.30 -8.62
C SER A 58 18.25 2.42 -10.14
N GLY A 59 18.38 3.64 -10.67
CA GLY A 59 18.51 3.90 -12.10
C GLY A 59 17.20 3.79 -12.86
N LEU A 60 16.04 3.93 -12.18
CA LEU A 60 14.76 4.10 -12.86
C LEU A 60 14.74 5.43 -13.63
N VAL A 61 14.00 5.46 -14.72
CA VAL A 61 13.81 6.65 -15.55
C VAL A 61 12.42 7.24 -15.32
N ASP A 62 12.22 8.48 -15.76
CA ASP A 62 10.95 9.23 -15.59
C ASP A 62 10.45 9.23 -14.14
N VAL A 63 11.40 9.34 -13.20
CA VAL A 63 11.09 9.35 -11.78
C VAL A 63 10.44 10.68 -11.42
N GLN A 64 9.19 10.61 -10.96
CA GLN A 64 8.40 11.79 -10.65
C GLN A 64 7.49 11.56 -9.46
N GLN A 65 7.12 12.65 -8.81
CA GLN A 65 6.13 12.68 -7.75
C GLN A 65 4.93 13.51 -8.24
N ASP A 66 3.71 13.02 -8.03
CA ASP A 66 2.51 13.79 -8.37
C ASP A 66 2.10 14.77 -7.25
N GLU A 67 1.03 15.53 -7.49
CA GLU A 67 0.54 16.55 -6.56
C GLU A 67 0.07 16.00 -5.21
N ILE A 68 -0.27 14.71 -5.14
CA ILE A 68 -0.70 14.04 -3.91
C ILE A 68 0.40 13.19 -3.29
N HIS A 69 1.63 13.27 -3.83
CA HIS A 69 2.81 12.56 -3.36
C HIS A 69 2.91 11.07 -3.71
N ASN A 70 2.13 10.56 -4.68
CA ASN A 70 2.50 9.27 -5.28
C ASN A 70 3.84 9.42 -5.99
N VAL A 71 4.69 8.42 -5.86
CA VAL A 71 6.01 8.37 -6.49
C VAL A 71 5.98 7.34 -7.60
N PHE A 72 6.45 7.70 -8.78
CA PHE A 72 6.51 6.84 -9.95
C PHE A 72 7.96 6.72 -10.40
N GLY A 73 8.37 5.53 -10.84
CA GLY A 73 9.64 5.30 -11.52
C GLY A 73 9.49 4.21 -12.57
N ARG A 74 9.99 4.45 -13.77
CA ARG A 74 9.84 3.53 -14.92
C ARG A 74 11.09 2.71 -15.13
N PHE A 75 10.91 1.42 -15.34
CA PHE A 75 11.92 0.48 -15.81
C PHE A 75 11.59 0.09 -17.26
N PRO A 76 12.40 0.50 -18.25
CA PRO A 76 12.08 0.28 -19.66
C PRO A 76 12.07 -1.21 -20.06
N GLY A 77 11.02 -1.59 -20.79
CA GLY A 77 10.87 -2.88 -21.43
C GLY A 77 11.58 -2.99 -22.77
N ALA A 78 11.36 -4.11 -23.45
CA ALA A 78 11.81 -4.36 -24.81
C ALA A 78 10.93 -3.64 -25.84
N ASP A 79 9.64 -3.51 -25.55
CA ASP A 79 8.61 -2.96 -26.41
C ASP A 79 7.77 -1.93 -25.63
N PRO A 80 7.94 -0.62 -25.91
CA PRO A 80 7.23 0.45 -25.22
C PRO A 80 5.76 0.56 -25.64
N ASP A 81 5.33 -0.12 -26.70
CA ASP A 81 3.94 -0.09 -27.18
C ASP A 81 3.04 -1.09 -26.43
N LEU A 82 3.64 -2.01 -25.65
CA LEU A 82 2.90 -2.94 -24.81
C LEU A 82 2.31 -2.21 -23.58
N PRO A 83 1.09 -2.59 -23.14
CA PRO A 83 0.54 -2.07 -21.90
C PRO A 83 1.48 -2.35 -20.71
N PRO A 84 1.71 -1.35 -19.84
CA PRO A 84 2.69 -1.47 -18.77
C PRO A 84 2.24 -2.43 -17.67
N VAL A 85 3.21 -2.90 -16.89
CA VAL A 85 2.98 -3.56 -15.60
C VAL A 85 3.23 -2.56 -14.49
N ILE A 86 2.22 -2.27 -13.70
CA ILE A 86 2.31 -1.41 -12.52
C ILE A 86 2.60 -2.31 -11.32
N VAL A 87 3.72 -2.06 -10.65
CA VAL A 87 4.10 -2.74 -9.41
C VAL A 87 4.09 -1.72 -8.29
N SER A 88 3.17 -1.86 -7.34
CA SER A 88 2.89 -0.81 -6.36
C SER A 88 2.91 -1.31 -4.92
N ALA A 89 3.28 -0.42 -3.99
CA ALA A 89 3.07 -0.59 -2.55
C ALA A 89 2.68 0.76 -1.95
N HIS A 90 1.76 0.77 -0.98
CA HIS A 90 1.37 2.03 -0.35
C HIS A 90 2.38 2.45 0.72
N ILE A 91 2.54 3.76 0.90
CA ILE A 91 3.55 4.34 1.79
C ILE A 91 2.94 5.02 3.01
N ASP A 92 1.63 5.17 3.11
CA ASP A 92 0.98 5.64 4.33
C ASP A 92 0.80 4.53 5.37
N THR A 93 0.38 4.93 6.57
CA THR A 93 0.07 4.01 7.67
C THR A 93 -1.10 4.57 8.47
N VAL A 94 -1.83 3.70 9.15
CA VAL A 94 -2.88 4.07 10.13
C VAL A 94 -2.36 4.79 11.38
N PHE A 95 -1.06 4.82 11.61
CA PHE A 95 -0.48 5.33 12.86
C PHE A 95 -0.34 6.85 12.84
N ALA A 96 -0.53 7.47 14.01
CA ALA A 96 -0.33 8.89 14.19
C ALA A 96 1.15 9.29 14.03
N GLN A 97 1.39 10.57 13.69
CA GLN A 97 2.73 11.13 13.50
C GLN A 97 3.66 10.94 14.71
N SER A 98 3.09 10.87 15.92
CA SER A 98 3.80 10.75 17.19
C SER A 98 3.98 9.31 17.67
N ILE A 99 3.63 8.30 16.86
CA ILE A 99 3.80 6.89 17.24
C ILE A 99 5.28 6.58 17.48
N ASP A 100 5.57 5.77 18.51
CA ASP A 100 6.91 5.24 18.71
C ASP A 100 7.18 4.14 17.66
N LEU A 101 8.13 4.41 16.77
CA LEU A 101 8.49 3.50 15.67
C LEU A 101 9.56 2.47 16.07
N THR A 102 10.00 2.44 17.33
CA THR A 102 11.06 1.54 17.80
C THR A 102 10.76 0.09 17.42
N VAL A 103 11.72 -0.54 16.72
CA VAL A 103 11.63 -1.94 16.34
C VAL A 103 12.11 -2.83 17.47
N SER A 104 11.40 -3.92 17.71
CA SER A 104 11.81 -4.95 18.68
C SER A 104 11.96 -6.31 17.99
N HIS A 105 12.94 -7.07 18.47
CA HIS A 105 13.21 -8.44 18.03
C HIS A 105 12.72 -9.41 19.11
N ALA A 106 11.87 -10.36 18.74
CA ALA A 106 11.62 -11.53 19.58
C ALA A 106 12.32 -12.73 18.94
N ASN A 107 13.41 -13.15 19.59
CA ASN A 107 14.17 -14.34 19.23
C ASN A 107 13.85 -15.44 20.25
N GLY A 108 13.13 -16.49 19.84
CA GLY A 108 12.77 -17.59 20.74
C GLY A 108 11.87 -18.65 20.09
N GLN A 109 11.94 -19.89 20.59
CA GLN A 109 11.11 -21.04 20.17
C GLN A 109 11.08 -21.33 18.65
N GLY A 110 12.20 -21.10 17.95
CA GLY A 110 12.30 -21.34 16.50
C GLY A 110 11.71 -20.22 15.65
N GLU A 111 11.34 -19.08 16.24
CA GLU A 111 10.83 -17.92 15.54
C GLU A 111 11.81 -16.74 15.62
N ASN A 112 12.10 -16.15 14.47
CA ASN A 112 12.81 -14.88 14.33
C ASN A 112 11.78 -13.84 13.88
N ARG A 113 11.27 -13.04 14.83
CA ARG A 113 10.20 -12.07 14.57
C ARG A 113 10.67 -10.65 14.85
N LEU A 114 10.34 -9.76 13.93
CA LEU A 114 10.50 -8.32 14.04
C LEU A 114 9.14 -7.66 14.23
N TYR A 115 9.05 -6.73 15.17
CA TYR A 115 7.85 -5.97 15.47
C TYR A 115 8.13 -4.48 15.36
N GLY A 116 7.27 -3.76 14.66
CA GLY A 116 7.29 -2.31 14.57
C GLY A 116 5.97 -1.82 13.96
N PRO A 117 5.43 -0.67 14.39
CA PRO A 117 4.23 -0.10 13.77
C PRO A 117 4.45 0.15 12.29
N GLY A 118 3.59 -0.43 11.45
CA GLY A 118 3.63 -0.29 10.00
C GLY A 118 4.77 -1.05 9.31
N LEU A 119 5.49 -1.92 10.04
CA LEU A 119 6.59 -2.69 9.46
C LEU A 119 6.07 -3.71 8.44
N ALA A 120 5.14 -4.58 8.87
CA ALA A 120 4.49 -5.51 7.96
C ALA A 120 3.66 -4.76 6.93
N ASP A 121 2.77 -3.89 7.39
CA ASP A 121 1.80 -3.16 6.57
C ASP A 121 2.12 -1.65 6.53
N ASN A 122 2.76 -1.11 5.49
CA ASN A 122 3.27 -1.83 4.31
C ASN A 122 4.74 -1.52 4.00
N SER A 123 5.55 -1.25 5.03
CA SER A 123 6.99 -0.96 4.83
C SER A 123 7.74 -2.15 4.19
N MET A 124 7.32 -3.39 4.48
CA MET A 124 7.82 -4.59 3.79
C MET A 124 7.49 -4.60 2.30
N GLY A 125 6.28 -4.23 1.88
CA GLY A 125 5.92 -4.15 0.47
C GLY A 125 6.69 -3.05 -0.25
N VAL A 126 6.87 -1.90 0.40
CA VAL A 126 7.70 -0.80 -0.12
C VAL A 126 9.15 -1.24 -0.30
N ALA A 127 9.75 -1.91 0.68
CA ALA A 127 11.08 -2.49 0.54
C ALA A 127 11.13 -3.51 -0.62
N GLY A 128 10.09 -4.33 -0.78
CA GLY A 128 9.97 -5.29 -1.86
C GLY A 128 10.03 -4.65 -3.26
N ILE A 129 9.30 -3.56 -3.49
CA ILE A 129 9.33 -2.87 -4.79
C ILE A 129 10.66 -2.17 -5.06
N LEU A 130 11.30 -1.63 -4.02
CA LEU A 130 12.63 -1.01 -4.11
C LEU A 130 13.69 -2.04 -4.49
N LEU A 131 13.75 -3.17 -3.78
CA LEU A 131 14.71 -4.24 -4.07
C LEU A 131 14.46 -4.86 -5.43
N LEU A 132 13.21 -5.00 -5.84
CA LEU A 132 12.89 -5.52 -7.16
C LEU A 132 13.44 -4.62 -8.27
N ALA A 133 13.31 -3.30 -8.13
CA ALA A 133 13.91 -2.35 -9.08
C ALA A 133 15.44 -2.50 -9.15
N ASP A 134 16.11 -2.59 -7.99
CA ASP A 134 17.55 -2.78 -7.90
C ASP A 134 18.01 -4.11 -8.54
N VAL A 135 17.32 -5.21 -8.25
CA VAL A 135 17.65 -6.55 -8.75
C VAL A 135 17.44 -6.63 -10.27
N LEU A 136 16.33 -6.11 -10.80
CA LEU A 136 16.11 -6.08 -12.25
C LEU A 136 17.23 -5.32 -12.96
N ARG A 137 17.67 -4.19 -12.39
CA ARG A 137 18.77 -3.40 -12.94
C ARG A 137 20.11 -4.15 -12.85
N ARG A 138 20.44 -4.68 -11.67
CA ARG A 138 21.71 -5.36 -11.36
C ARG A 138 21.96 -6.55 -12.28
N PHE A 139 20.94 -7.36 -12.53
CA PHE A 139 21.05 -8.56 -13.38
C PHE A 139 20.67 -8.32 -14.84
N ASN A 140 20.45 -7.05 -15.23
CA ASN A 140 20.08 -6.65 -16.59
C ASN A 140 18.86 -7.44 -17.12
N ILE A 141 17.88 -7.68 -16.26
CA ILE A 141 16.65 -8.41 -16.61
C ILE A 141 15.74 -7.42 -17.33
N ARG A 142 15.65 -7.56 -18.66
CA ARG A 142 14.79 -6.72 -19.48
C ARG A 142 13.40 -7.34 -19.65
N PRO A 143 12.32 -6.74 -19.11
CA PRO A 143 10.95 -7.20 -19.33
C PRO A 143 10.50 -6.91 -20.77
N GLN A 144 9.36 -7.47 -21.17
CA GLN A 144 8.78 -7.18 -22.50
C GLN A 144 8.15 -5.80 -22.52
N ALA A 145 7.19 -5.55 -21.63
CA ALA A 145 6.58 -4.24 -21.42
C ALA A 145 7.35 -3.43 -20.38
N ASP A 146 7.12 -2.11 -20.36
CA ASP A 146 7.58 -1.24 -19.29
C ASP A 146 7.01 -1.67 -17.94
N ILE A 147 7.83 -1.59 -16.90
CA ILE A 147 7.39 -1.71 -15.50
C ILE A 147 7.36 -0.30 -14.90
N TRP A 148 6.23 0.07 -14.31
CA TRP A 148 6.12 1.25 -13.48
C TRP A 148 6.10 0.84 -12.02
N PHE A 149 7.17 1.18 -11.30
CA PHE A 149 7.21 1.10 -9.84
C PHE A 149 6.48 2.30 -9.26
N VAL A 150 5.53 2.04 -8.36
CA VAL A 150 4.68 3.08 -7.80
C VAL A 150 4.62 2.98 -6.28
N ALA A 151 5.05 4.02 -5.59
CA ALA A 151 4.81 4.18 -4.16
C ALA A 151 3.58 5.08 -3.99
N ASN A 152 2.42 4.48 -3.72
CA ASN A 152 1.17 5.24 -3.66
C ASN A 152 0.82 5.70 -2.24
N VAL A 153 0.14 6.84 -2.13
CA VAL A 153 -0.25 7.45 -0.84
C VAL A 153 -1.71 7.18 -0.50
N ALA A 154 -2.09 7.52 0.74
CA ALA A 154 -3.48 7.59 1.18
C ALA A 154 -4.32 6.34 0.82
N GLU A 155 -3.75 5.16 1.02
CA GLU A 155 -4.48 3.89 0.95
C GLU A 155 -5.46 3.82 2.13
N GLU A 156 -4.95 4.13 3.32
CA GLU A 156 -5.51 3.71 4.60
C GLU A 156 -6.69 4.57 5.05
N GLY A 157 -7.65 3.94 5.74
CA GLY A 157 -8.69 4.63 6.51
C GLY A 157 -9.48 5.68 5.73
N LEU A 158 -9.25 6.96 6.04
CA LEU A 158 -9.88 8.12 5.38
C LEU A 158 -9.28 8.45 4.01
N GLY A 159 -8.09 7.90 3.70
CA GLY A 159 -7.44 8.00 2.41
C GLY A 159 -8.27 7.38 1.28
N ASP A 160 -9.00 6.29 1.58
CA ASP A 160 -9.93 5.64 0.64
C ASP A 160 -9.28 5.36 -0.72
N LEU A 161 -8.09 4.77 -0.70
CA LEU A 161 -7.32 4.41 -1.89
C LEU A 161 -7.01 5.61 -2.80
N LYS A 162 -6.97 6.84 -2.28
CA LYS A 162 -6.82 8.06 -3.09
C LYS A 162 -5.60 7.99 -4.01
N GLY A 163 -4.46 7.52 -3.50
CA GLY A 163 -3.26 7.34 -4.32
C GLY A 163 -3.47 6.33 -5.45
N MET A 164 -3.90 5.11 -5.12
CA MET A 164 -4.13 4.07 -6.11
C MET A 164 -5.21 4.44 -7.14
N ARG A 165 -6.26 5.18 -6.75
CA ARG A 165 -7.26 5.71 -7.69
C ARG A 165 -6.63 6.61 -8.75
N ALA A 166 -5.73 7.51 -8.36
CA ALA A 166 -4.98 8.35 -9.29
C ALA A 166 -4.04 7.53 -10.19
N VAL A 167 -3.44 6.45 -9.66
CA VAL A 167 -2.61 5.52 -10.45
C VAL A 167 -3.47 4.82 -11.52
N VAL A 168 -4.66 4.33 -11.17
CA VAL A 168 -5.57 3.69 -12.13
C VAL A 168 -6.09 4.70 -13.16
N GLU A 169 -6.39 5.93 -12.75
CA GLU A 169 -6.78 7.00 -13.67
C GLU A 169 -5.68 7.31 -14.69
N ARG A 170 -4.41 7.34 -14.25
CA ARG A 170 -3.25 7.58 -15.12
C ARG A 170 -2.99 6.47 -16.13
N PHE A 171 -3.02 5.20 -15.69
CA PHE A 171 -2.60 4.07 -16.52
C PHE A 171 -3.75 3.32 -17.21
N GLY A 172 -4.99 3.49 -16.74
CA GLY A 172 -6.19 2.87 -17.29
C GLY A 172 -6.24 1.35 -17.13
N GLN A 173 -7.29 0.74 -17.67
CA GLN A 173 -7.59 -0.69 -17.45
C GLN A 173 -6.71 -1.66 -18.25
N ALA A 174 -5.95 -1.17 -19.23
CA ALA A 174 -5.10 -2.00 -20.06
C ALA A 174 -3.81 -2.45 -19.34
N GLY A 175 -3.39 -1.71 -18.31
CA GLY A 175 -2.23 -2.06 -17.50
C GLY A 175 -2.50 -3.28 -16.60
N ALA A 176 -1.46 -4.07 -16.35
CA ALA A 176 -1.51 -5.11 -15.33
C ALA A 176 -1.05 -4.53 -13.98
N TYR A 177 -1.78 -4.81 -12.90
CA TYR A 177 -1.48 -4.27 -11.57
C TYR A 177 -1.05 -5.39 -10.62
N ILE A 178 0.14 -5.25 -10.06
CA ILE A 178 0.69 -6.09 -9.00
C ILE A 178 0.82 -5.20 -7.76
N VAL A 179 -0.12 -5.34 -6.84
CA VAL A 179 -0.12 -4.60 -5.57
C VAL A 179 0.57 -5.47 -4.53
N VAL A 180 1.70 -5.00 -4.03
CA VAL A 180 2.55 -5.68 -3.06
C VAL A 180 2.17 -5.20 -1.68
N GLU A 181 1.51 -6.08 -0.93
CA GLU A 181 1.08 -5.86 0.45
C GLU A 181 1.83 -6.79 1.40
N GLY A 182 2.05 -6.33 2.63
CA GLY A 182 2.52 -7.17 3.71
C GLY A 182 1.44 -8.05 4.33
N GLY A 183 1.84 -8.86 5.31
CA GLY A 183 0.90 -9.57 6.20
C GLY A 183 0.26 -10.86 5.66
N SER A 184 0.30 -11.13 4.35
CA SER A 184 -0.31 -12.32 3.75
C SER A 184 0.64 -13.11 2.84
N TYR A 185 1.83 -13.44 3.34
CA TYR A 185 2.83 -14.19 2.58
C TYR A 185 2.25 -15.49 1.98
N GLY A 186 2.65 -15.78 0.74
CA GLY A 186 2.23 -16.99 0.02
C GLY A 186 0.82 -16.94 -0.60
N HIS A 187 0.10 -15.82 -0.48
CA HIS A 187 -1.24 -15.66 -1.04
C HIS A 187 -1.25 -14.70 -2.23
N ILE A 188 -2.09 -15.00 -3.22
CA ILE A 188 -2.40 -14.10 -4.33
C ILE A 188 -3.88 -13.76 -4.22
N PHE A 189 -4.18 -12.48 -4.03
CA PHE A 189 -5.54 -11.96 -4.05
C PHE A 189 -5.83 -11.37 -5.43
N HIS A 190 -6.85 -11.90 -6.10
CA HIS A 190 -7.30 -11.42 -7.41
C HIS A 190 -8.76 -10.91 -7.35
N GLY A 191 -9.22 -10.55 -6.15
CA GLY A 191 -10.51 -9.96 -5.86
C GLY A 191 -10.43 -9.14 -4.58
N ALA A 192 -11.12 -8.01 -4.54
CA ALA A 192 -11.10 -7.06 -3.43
C ALA A 192 -12.50 -6.86 -2.84
N ILE A 193 -12.54 -6.36 -1.59
CA ILE A 193 -13.79 -5.95 -0.95
C ILE A 193 -14.20 -4.59 -1.54
N GLY A 194 -15.45 -4.50 -2.00
CA GLY A 194 -16.03 -3.22 -2.38
C GLY A 194 -16.41 -2.41 -1.15
N VAL A 195 -16.01 -1.14 -1.08
CA VAL A 195 -16.33 -0.24 0.03
C VAL A 195 -17.12 0.97 -0.48
N ARG A 196 -18.17 1.37 0.26
CA ARG A 196 -18.87 2.64 0.07
C ARG A 196 -18.84 3.41 1.38
N ARG A 197 -18.32 4.64 1.34
CA ARG A 197 -18.24 5.52 2.51
C ARG A 197 -19.31 6.61 2.40
N TYR A 198 -20.06 6.82 3.47
CA TYR A 198 -21.13 7.83 3.53
C TYR A 198 -20.84 8.84 4.65
N ARG A 199 -21.13 10.13 4.39
CA ARG A 199 -21.17 11.17 5.41
C ARG A 199 -22.62 11.58 5.63
N VAL A 200 -23.13 11.32 6.84
CA VAL A 200 -24.50 11.70 7.23
C VAL A 200 -24.42 12.87 8.20
N THR A 201 -25.24 13.90 7.98
CA THR A 201 -25.32 15.08 8.85
C THR A 201 -26.76 15.31 9.28
N VAL A 202 -26.99 15.33 10.59
CA VAL A 202 -28.28 15.67 11.20
C VAL A 202 -28.20 17.06 11.80
N ARG A 203 -29.17 17.92 11.49
CA ARG A 203 -29.29 19.27 12.04
C ARG A 203 -30.63 19.42 12.74
N THR A 204 -30.61 20.09 13.87
CA THR A 204 -31.79 20.45 14.67
C THR A 204 -31.63 21.87 15.18
N ASP A 205 -32.72 22.55 15.54
CA ASP A 205 -32.68 23.96 15.95
C ASP A 205 -31.90 24.20 17.26
N GLY A 206 -31.69 23.16 18.07
CA GLY A 206 -30.99 23.26 19.35
C GLY A 206 -31.84 23.95 20.42
N GLY A 207 -31.25 24.26 21.58
CA GLY A 207 -31.94 24.97 22.66
C GLY A 207 -31.48 24.59 24.06
N HIS A 208 -31.96 25.33 25.05
CA HIS A 208 -31.73 25.01 26.46
C HIS A 208 -32.51 23.73 26.81
N SER A 209 -31.84 22.72 27.36
CA SER A 209 -32.43 21.39 27.58
C SER A 209 -33.75 21.40 28.36
N TRP A 210 -33.87 22.27 29.37
CA TRP A 210 -35.11 22.44 30.13
C TRP A 210 -36.16 23.29 29.40
N GLY A 211 -35.74 24.40 28.77
CA GLY A 211 -36.66 25.39 28.19
C GLY A 211 -37.23 24.94 26.84
N ASN A 212 -36.51 24.06 26.15
CA ASN A 212 -36.85 23.49 24.86
C ASN A 212 -37.08 21.97 24.97
N PHE A 213 -37.58 21.50 26.12
CA PHE A 213 -37.94 20.10 26.28
C PHE A 213 -38.95 19.67 25.20
N GLY A 214 -38.71 18.50 24.60
CA GLY A 214 -39.51 17.97 23.48
C GLY A 214 -38.97 18.34 22.10
N SER A 215 -38.06 19.32 21.98
CA SER A 215 -37.42 19.64 20.72
C SER A 215 -36.52 18.48 20.22
N PRO A 216 -36.41 18.28 18.90
CA PRO A 216 -35.51 17.28 18.33
C PRO A 216 -34.06 17.51 18.75
N SER A 217 -33.39 16.41 19.12
CA SER A 217 -31.95 16.41 19.41
C SER A 217 -31.22 15.67 18.29
N ALA A 218 -30.29 16.34 17.63
CA ALA A 218 -29.44 15.72 16.61
C ALA A 218 -28.69 14.50 17.16
N ILE A 219 -28.25 14.54 18.43
CA ILE A 219 -27.57 13.42 19.09
C ILE A 219 -28.51 12.23 19.26
N HIS A 220 -29.74 12.45 19.73
CA HIS A 220 -30.71 11.36 19.88
C HIS A 220 -31.09 10.73 18.53
N ILE A 221 -31.25 11.55 17.49
CA ILE A 221 -31.54 11.07 16.14
C ILE A 221 -30.37 10.24 15.61
N LEU A 222 -29.13 10.74 15.74
CA LEU A 222 -27.93 10.01 15.34
C LEU A 222 -27.78 8.69 16.11
N GLY A 223 -28.06 8.68 17.42
CA GLY A 223 -28.03 7.47 18.23
C GLY A 223 -29.00 6.40 17.73
N ARG A 224 -30.24 6.79 17.38
CA ARG A 224 -31.21 5.87 16.78
C ARG A 224 -30.80 5.41 15.38
N PHE A 225 -30.21 6.29 14.59
CA PHE A 225 -29.71 5.97 13.24
C PHE A 225 -28.57 4.93 13.29
N ILE A 226 -27.63 5.09 14.22
CA ILE A 226 -26.53 4.13 14.44
C ILE A 226 -27.09 2.75 14.86
N ALA A 227 -28.00 2.72 15.83
CA ALA A 227 -28.63 1.47 16.25
C ALA A 227 -29.35 0.76 15.09
N ALA A 228 -30.06 1.52 14.25
CA ALA A 228 -30.73 0.96 13.09
C ALA A 228 -29.76 0.41 12.02
N ILE A 229 -28.53 0.94 11.91
CA ILE A 229 -27.49 0.38 11.03
C ILE A 229 -26.94 -0.93 11.61
N ASP A 230 -26.69 -0.98 12.92
CA ASP A 230 -26.18 -2.18 13.59
C ASP A 230 -27.17 -3.36 13.51
N ASP A 231 -28.47 -3.06 13.49
CA ASP A 231 -29.54 -4.05 13.30
C ASP A 231 -29.64 -4.60 11.85
N VAL A 232 -28.89 -4.06 10.88
CA VAL A 232 -28.92 -4.54 9.49
C VAL A 232 -28.31 -5.94 9.39
N ILE A 233 -29.13 -6.91 8.98
CA ILE A 233 -28.68 -8.28 8.74
C ILE A 233 -27.87 -8.34 7.44
N VAL A 234 -26.57 -8.58 7.56
CA VAL A 234 -25.64 -8.72 6.43
C VAL A 234 -25.38 -10.19 6.07
N PRO A 235 -25.11 -10.51 4.78
CA PRO A 235 -24.78 -11.87 4.37
C PRO A 235 -23.43 -12.32 4.94
N ARG A 236 -23.32 -13.62 5.24
CA ARG A 236 -22.03 -14.26 5.62
C ARG A 236 -21.16 -14.61 4.41
N LYS A 237 -21.77 -14.72 3.22
CA LYS A 237 -21.11 -15.05 1.94
C LYS A 237 -21.78 -14.27 0.78
N PRO A 238 -21.04 -13.38 0.09
CA PRO A 238 -19.72 -12.88 0.46
C PRO A 238 -19.76 -12.22 1.85
N LYS A 239 -18.62 -12.19 2.55
CA LYS A 239 -18.53 -11.53 3.86
C LYS A 239 -18.81 -10.03 3.68
N THR A 240 -19.74 -9.48 4.46
CA THR A 240 -20.08 -8.06 4.49
C THR A 240 -20.08 -7.57 5.93
N SER A 241 -19.65 -6.32 6.13
CA SER A 241 -19.55 -5.63 7.42
C SER A 241 -20.07 -4.22 7.30
#